data_AF-G0EPI8-F1
#
_entry.id   AF-G0EPI8-F1
#
_cell.length_a   1.000
_cell.length_b   1.000
_cell.length_c   1.000
_cell.angle_alpha   90.00
_cell.angle_beta   90.00
_cell.angle_gamma   90.00
#
_symmetry.space_group_name_H-M   'P 1'
#
loop_
_entity.id
_entity.type
_entity.pdbx_description
1 polymer ?
#
loop_
_entity_poly.entity_id
_entity_poly.type
_entity_poly.pdbx_seq_one_letter_code
_entity_poly.pdbx_strand_id
1 'polypeptide(L)'
;MSKKIFLSLLFVLALAVSCKNNVAEPTITTTITFDILSEQLYTADTSFTISKEAPSIIPITTGKIINSIIYLSPTPIGDNNDAATAITPARLKDGLDKTFASIPNSTINYEVIPPTITTDGKQTITFDIIMTPKNSYDKFDTSTFRKTLYLKEVTEKKIVYGIQYEAYWAAN
;
A
#
# COMPACT_ATOMS: atom_id res chain seq x y z
N MET A 1 -55.31 -11.06 47.11
CA MET A 1 -55.28 -10.53 45.73
C MET A 1 -53.94 -9.84 45.44
N SER A 2 -52.79 -10.49 45.70
CA SER A 2 -51.47 -9.79 45.72
C SER A 2 -50.27 -10.56 45.14
N LYS A 3 -50.42 -11.84 44.76
CA LYS A 3 -49.30 -12.63 44.22
C LYS A 3 -49.11 -12.54 42.70
N LYS A 4 -50.09 -12.00 41.97
CA LYS A 4 -50.03 -11.87 40.49
C LYS A 4 -49.36 -10.58 40.01
N ILE A 5 -49.33 -9.54 40.84
CA ILE A 5 -48.76 -8.22 40.47
C ILE A 5 -47.23 -8.24 40.53
N PHE A 6 -46.66 -8.94 41.53
CA PHE A 6 -45.20 -9.06 41.69
C PHE A 6 -44.50 -9.79 40.53
N LEU A 7 -45.16 -10.79 39.93
CA LEU A 7 -44.55 -11.55 38.83
C LEU A 7 -44.53 -10.76 37.51
N SER A 8 -45.51 -9.88 37.28
CA SER A 8 -45.54 -9.01 36.09
C SER A 8 -44.50 -7.88 36.18
N LEU A 9 -44.21 -7.38 37.38
CA LEU A 9 -43.22 -6.32 37.59
C LEU A 9 -41.77 -6.83 37.38
N LEU A 10 -41.51 -8.08 37.76
CA LEU A 10 -40.20 -8.72 37.57
C LEU A 10 -39.87 -8.96 36.08
N PHE A 11 -40.90 -9.25 35.26
CA PHE A 11 -40.75 -9.47 33.82
C PHE A 11 -40.47 -8.18 33.04
N VAL A 12 -41.04 -7.05 33.46
CA VAL A 12 -40.78 -5.73 32.84
C VAL A 12 -39.37 -5.23 33.17
N LEU A 13 -38.85 -5.53 34.37
CA LEU A 13 -37.47 -5.19 34.73
C LEU A 13 -36.44 -6.02 33.96
N ALA A 14 -36.71 -7.30 33.67
CA ALA A 14 -35.80 -8.14 32.90
C ALA A 14 -35.71 -7.74 31.41
N LEU A 15 -36.80 -7.23 30.82
CA LEU A 15 -36.76 -6.71 29.44
C LEU A 15 -36.00 -5.38 29.32
N ALA A 16 -36.01 -4.52 30.34
CA ALA A 16 -35.30 -3.24 30.33
C ALA A 16 -33.77 -3.37 30.45
N VAL A 17 -33.26 -4.48 31.01
CA VAL A 17 -31.82 -4.78 31.08
C VAL A 17 -31.31 -5.45 29.80
N SER A 18 -32.20 -6.03 28.98
CA SER A 18 -31.84 -6.66 27.69
C SER A 18 -31.63 -5.65 26.55
N CYS A 19 -31.96 -4.36 26.76
CA CYS A 19 -31.75 -3.29 25.78
C CYS A 19 -30.54 -2.40 26.12
N LYS A 20 -29.53 -2.92 26.83
CA LYS A 20 -28.33 -2.14 27.13
C LYS A 20 -27.08 -3.02 27.10
N ASN A 21 -26.49 -3.09 25.92
CA ASN A 21 -25.03 -3.05 25.67
C ASN A 21 -24.68 -3.69 24.31
N ASN A 22 -25.36 -3.29 23.24
CA ASN A 22 -24.67 -3.15 21.96
C ASN A 22 -24.18 -1.71 21.87
N VAL A 23 -23.35 -1.30 22.83
CA VAL A 23 -22.42 -0.20 22.54
C VAL A 23 -21.47 -0.86 21.55
N ALA A 24 -21.69 -0.63 20.25
CA ALA A 24 -20.67 -0.91 19.26
C ALA A 24 -19.39 -0.27 19.81
N GLU A 25 -18.37 -1.07 20.08
CA GLU A 25 -17.08 -0.52 20.48
C GLU A 25 -16.74 0.59 19.48
N PRO A 26 -16.32 1.78 19.96
CA PRO A 26 -15.96 2.86 19.06
C PRO A 26 -14.96 2.27 18.08
N THR A 27 -15.34 2.23 16.80
CA THR A 27 -14.46 1.70 15.78
C THR A 27 -13.29 2.66 15.70
N ILE A 28 -12.18 2.27 16.32
CA ILE A 28 -10.99 3.10 16.42
C ILE A 28 -10.56 3.39 14.99
N THR A 29 -10.71 4.65 14.60
CA THR A 29 -10.31 5.12 13.28
C THR A 29 -8.85 5.53 13.37
N THR A 30 -7.98 4.83 12.65
CA THR A 30 -6.59 5.22 12.53
C THR A 30 -6.45 6.26 11.44
N THR A 31 -5.80 7.38 11.77
CA THR A 31 -5.36 8.37 10.79
C THR A 31 -3.94 8.04 10.38
N ILE A 32 -3.75 7.68 9.11
CA ILE A 32 -2.48 7.25 8.52
C ILE A 32 -1.77 8.48 7.97
N THR A 33 -0.64 8.86 8.59
CA THR A 33 0.22 9.94 8.12
C THR A 33 1.29 9.42 7.16
N PHE A 34 1.99 10.32 6.47
CA PHE A 34 3.17 9.96 5.68
C PHE A 34 4.26 9.28 6.51
N ASP A 35 4.44 9.68 7.78
CA ASP A 35 5.43 9.08 8.68
C ASP A 35 5.09 7.61 8.98
N ILE A 36 3.82 7.31 9.25
CA ILE A 36 3.34 5.92 9.46
C ILE A 36 3.54 5.08 8.20
N LEU A 37 3.22 5.61 7.02
CA LEU A 37 3.48 4.92 5.75
C LEU A 37 4.99 4.68 5.56
N SER A 38 5.81 5.69 5.79
CA SER A 38 7.26 5.60 5.59
C SER A 38 7.89 4.59 6.54
N GLU A 39 7.50 4.58 7.81
CA GLU A 39 7.93 3.59 8.80
C GLU A 39 7.57 2.16 8.36
N GLN A 40 6.36 1.93 7.86
CA GLN A 40 5.98 0.62 7.32
C GLN A 40 6.85 0.22 6.13
N LEU A 41 7.08 1.13 5.19
CA LEU A 41 7.92 0.87 4.02
C LEU A 41 9.39 0.60 4.39
N TYR A 42 9.91 1.21 5.46
CA TYR A 42 11.26 0.93 5.98
C TYR A 42 11.45 -0.50 6.48
N THR A 43 10.35 -1.19 6.85
CA THR A 43 10.40 -2.59 7.30
C THR A 43 10.27 -3.60 6.16
N ALA A 44 10.00 -3.14 4.94
CA ALA A 44 9.85 -4.03 3.79
C ALA A 44 11.20 -4.69 3.42
N ASP A 45 11.18 -5.97 3.10
CA ASP A 45 12.29 -6.61 2.41
C ASP A 45 12.32 -6.11 0.96
N THR A 46 13.32 -5.29 0.64
CA THR A 46 13.50 -4.70 -0.69
C THR A 46 14.55 -5.41 -1.54
N SER A 47 14.93 -6.63 -1.17
CA SER A 47 15.96 -7.42 -1.86
C SER A 47 15.42 -8.18 -3.08
N PHE A 48 14.10 -8.15 -3.32
CA PHE A 48 13.47 -8.89 -4.41
C PHE A 48 13.91 -8.38 -5.79
N THR A 49 14.42 -9.30 -6.61
CA THR A 49 14.89 -9.03 -7.97
C THR A 49 13.72 -8.76 -8.93
N ILE A 50 13.84 -7.70 -9.73
CA ILE A 50 12.90 -7.30 -10.79
C ILE A 50 13.51 -7.33 -12.20
N SER A 51 14.83 -7.47 -12.33
CA SER A 51 15.48 -7.71 -13.63
C SER A 51 15.36 -9.17 -14.07
N LYS A 52 15.53 -9.42 -15.36
CA LYS A 52 15.91 -10.74 -15.88
C LYS A 52 17.28 -11.13 -15.29
N GLU A 53 17.42 -12.37 -14.86
CA GLU A 53 18.68 -12.88 -14.33
C GLU A 53 19.60 -13.27 -15.48
N ALA A 54 20.78 -12.66 -15.53
CA ALA A 54 21.92 -13.13 -16.31
C ALA A 54 23.05 -13.52 -15.33
N PRO A 55 23.84 -14.59 -15.59
CA PRO A 55 24.76 -15.18 -14.61
C PRO A 55 25.89 -14.28 -14.09
N SER A 56 26.04 -13.05 -14.60
CA SER A 56 27.21 -12.20 -14.34
C SER A 56 26.88 -10.72 -14.16
N ILE A 57 25.62 -10.39 -13.85
CA ILE A 57 25.20 -9.00 -13.68
C ILE A 57 24.55 -8.83 -12.31
N ILE A 58 24.78 -7.67 -11.70
CA ILE A 58 24.13 -7.27 -10.45
C ILE A 58 22.62 -7.15 -10.74
N PRO A 59 21.76 -7.91 -10.03
CA PRO A 59 20.33 -7.83 -10.23
C PRO A 59 19.78 -6.48 -9.79
N ILE A 60 18.74 -6.03 -10.48
CA ILE A 60 17.95 -4.87 -10.09
C ILE A 60 16.92 -5.32 -9.06
N THR A 61 16.81 -4.61 -7.94
CA THR A 61 15.85 -4.92 -6.86
C THR A 61 14.81 -3.82 -6.66
N THR A 62 13.80 -4.07 -5.84
CA THR A 62 12.75 -3.09 -5.52
C THR A 62 13.21 -1.93 -4.64
N GLY A 63 14.41 -2.00 -4.04
CA GLY A 63 14.92 -1.02 -3.07
C GLY A 63 14.91 0.42 -3.56
N LYS A 64 15.32 0.68 -4.81
CA LYS A 64 15.28 2.06 -5.33
C LYS A 64 13.86 2.60 -5.48
N ILE A 65 12.90 1.74 -5.82
CA ILE A 65 11.47 2.11 -5.92
C ILE A 65 10.93 2.48 -4.54
N ILE A 66 11.15 1.64 -3.53
CA ILE A 66 10.67 1.92 -2.16
C ILE A 66 11.32 3.19 -1.60
N ASN A 67 12.63 3.36 -1.78
CA ASN A 67 13.33 4.57 -1.36
C ASN A 67 12.78 5.83 -2.04
N SER A 68 12.39 5.75 -3.31
CA SER A 68 11.81 6.92 -3.99
C SER A 68 10.50 7.40 -3.37
N ILE A 69 9.69 6.47 -2.84
CA ILE A 69 8.43 6.77 -2.16
C ILE A 69 8.73 7.42 -0.80
N ILE A 70 9.60 6.80 -0.01
CA ILE A 70 9.99 7.26 1.33
C ILE A 70 10.64 8.64 1.28
N TYR A 71 11.56 8.86 0.34
CA TYR A 71 12.29 10.12 0.23
C TYR A 71 11.61 11.13 -0.68
N LEU A 72 10.45 10.79 -1.24
CA LEU A 72 9.69 11.67 -2.12
C LEU A 72 10.56 12.21 -3.27
N SER A 73 11.46 11.36 -3.78
CA SER A 73 12.47 11.75 -4.77
C SER A 73 11.77 12.29 -6.02
N PRO A 74 12.11 13.49 -6.53
CA PRO A 74 11.44 14.08 -7.69
C PRO A 74 12.05 13.65 -9.04
N THR A 75 13.15 12.89 -9.05
CA THR A 75 13.81 12.47 -10.30
C THR A 75 13.46 11.02 -10.69
N PRO A 76 13.43 10.71 -11.99
CA PRO A 76 13.25 9.34 -12.44
C PRO A 76 14.31 8.43 -11.80
N ILE A 77 13.89 7.25 -11.39
CA ILE A 77 14.78 6.25 -10.81
C ILE A 77 15.53 5.57 -11.95
N GLY A 78 16.87 5.53 -11.86
CA GLY A 78 17.71 4.80 -12.81
C GLY A 78 18.48 3.69 -12.09
N ASP A 79 18.51 2.49 -12.68
CA ASP A 79 19.19 1.35 -12.06
C ASP A 79 20.37 0.80 -12.85
N ASN A 80 20.24 0.65 -14.17
CA ASN A 80 21.36 0.31 -15.06
C ASN A 80 20.93 0.46 -16.54
N ASN A 81 21.88 0.77 -17.42
CA ASN A 81 21.69 0.93 -18.86
C ASN A 81 21.99 -0.36 -19.65
N ASP A 82 21.96 -1.53 -19.01
CA ASP A 82 22.30 -2.80 -19.65
C ASP A 82 21.04 -3.59 -20.04
N ALA A 83 20.93 -3.90 -21.34
CA ALA A 83 19.88 -4.73 -21.91
C ALA A 83 19.83 -6.14 -21.29
N ALA A 84 20.96 -6.65 -20.80
CA ALA A 84 21.01 -7.96 -20.15
C ALA A 84 20.35 -7.97 -18.75
N THR A 85 20.09 -6.80 -18.15
CA THR A 85 19.30 -6.63 -16.92
C THR A 85 17.88 -6.12 -17.16
N ALA A 86 17.33 -6.35 -18.36
CA ALA A 86 16.01 -5.84 -18.71
C ALA A 86 14.92 -6.25 -17.70
N ILE A 87 13.98 -5.34 -17.46
CA ILE A 87 12.82 -5.53 -16.58
C ILE A 87 11.60 -5.86 -17.45
N THR A 88 10.78 -6.82 -17.03
CA THR A 88 9.45 -7.02 -17.61
C THR A 88 8.38 -6.48 -16.67
N PRO A 89 7.22 -6.03 -17.19
CA PRO A 89 6.05 -5.66 -16.37
C PRO A 89 5.69 -6.72 -15.32
N ALA A 90 5.76 -8.00 -15.70
CA ALA A 90 5.44 -9.11 -14.80
C ALA A 90 6.44 -9.23 -13.64
N ARG A 91 7.76 -9.12 -13.91
CA ARG A 91 8.79 -9.18 -12.86
C ARG A 91 8.75 -7.98 -11.93
N LEU A 92 8.52 -6.79 -12.48
CA LEU A 92 8.30 -5.58 -11.67
C LEU A 92 7.15 -5.80 -10.69
N LYS A 93 6.00 -6.27 -11.20
CA LYS A 93 4.82 -6.54 -10.38
C LYS A 93 5.10 -7.58 -9.30
N ASP A 94 5.68 -8.73 -9.69
CA ASP A 94 6.00 -9.83 -8.76
C ASP A 94 6.96 -9.38 -7.64
N GLY A 95 8.03 -8.65 -7.98
CA GLY A 95 8.97 -8.15 -6.99
C GLY A 95 8.35 -7.15 -6.02
N LEU A 96 7.52 -6.23 -6.53
CA LEU A 96 6.82 -5.26 -5.69
C LEU A 96 5.73 -5.91 -4.82
N ASP A 97 4.95 -6.84 -5.37
CA ASP A 97 3.96 -7.61 -4.61
C ASP A 97 4.63 -8.35 -3.43
N LYS A 98 5.78 -8.99 -3.67
CA LYS A 98 6.59 -9.64 -2.61
C LYS A 98 7.13 -8.65 -1.60
N THR A 99 7.63 -7.50 -2.06
CA THR A 99 8.11 -6.43 -1.19
C THR A 99 7.01 -5.96 -0.24
N PHE A 100 5.81 -5.67 -0.77
CA PHE A 100 4.69 -5.22 0.08
C PHE A 100 4.14 -6.33 0.99
N ALA A 101 4.12 -7.58 0.52
CA ALA A 101 3.72 -8.72 1.34
C ALA A 101 4.67 -9.00 2.51
N SER A 102 5.92 -8.52 2.45
CA SER A 102 6.89 -8.68 3.53
C SER A 102 6.65 -7.75 4.73
N ILE A 103 5.81 -6.71 4.59
CA ILE A 103 5.57 -5.72 5.65
C ILE A 103 4.65 -6.34 6.71
N PRO A 104 5.14 -6.61 7.93
CA PRO A 104 4.33 -7.21 8.98
C PRO A 104 3.26 -6.23 9.46
N ASN A 105 2.04 -6.74 9.70
CA ASN A 105 0.93 -5.96 10.26
C ASN A 105 0.61 -4.66 9.51
N SER A 106 0.84 -4.59 8.20
CA SER A 106 0.58 -3.36 7.44
C SER A 106 -0.86 -2.89 7.61
N THR A 107 -1.01 -1.58 7.82
CA THR A 107 -2.31 -0.89 7.88
C THR A 107 -2.79 -0.41 6.50
N ILE A 108 -2.05 -0.76 5.44
CA ILE A 108 -2.25 -0.28 4.08
C ILE A 108 -2.32 -1.49 3.13
N ASN A 109 -3.29 -1.48 2.22
CA ASN A 109 -3.29 -2.37 1.07
C ASN A 109 -2.55 -1.69 -0.09
N TYR A 110 -1.79 -2.48 -0.84
CA TYR A 110 -0.99 -2.03 -1.98
C TYR A 110 -1.47 -2.73 -3.25
N GLU A 111 -1.61 -1.98 -4.33
CA GLU A 111 -1.86 -2.49 -5.67
C GLU A 111 -0.86 -1.89 -6.65
N VAL A 112 -0.16 -2.76 -7.37
CA VAL A 112 0.77 -2.36 -8.43
C VAL A 112 0.07 -2.48 -9.77
N ILE A 113 -0.02 -1.37 -10.48
CA ILE A 113 -0.45 -1.32 -11.88
C ILE A 113 0.82 -1.28 -12.73
N PRO A 114 1.30 -2.43 -13.23
CA PRO A 114 2.51 -2.46 -14.02
C PRO A 114 2.30 -1.73 -15.35
N PRO A 115 3.37 -1.26 -15.98
CA PRO A 115 3.26 -0.55 -17.24
C PRO A 115 2.97 -1.51 -18.39
N THR A 116 2.41 -0.98 -19.49
CA THR A 116 2.34 -1.70 -20.76
C THR A 116 3.59 -1.40 -21.58
N ILE A 117 4.36 -2.42 -21.91
CA ILE A 117 5.56 -2.31 -22.74
C ILE A 117 5.29 -2.99 -24.08
N THR A 118 5.34 -2.22 -25.16
CA THR A 118 5.07 -2.69 -26.53
C THR A 118 6.33 -2.86 -27.37
N THR A 119 7.47 -2.38 -26.89
CA THR A 119 8.75 -2.46 -27.61
C THR A 119 9.88 -2.57 -26.60
N ASP A 120 10.83 -3.46 -26.89
CA ASP A 120 12.03 -3.64 -26.10
C ASP A 120 12.95 -2.42 -26.22
N GLY A 121 13.63 -2.07 -25.15
CA GLY A 121 14.69 -1.07 -25.19
C GLY A 121 14.75 -0.19 -23.96
N LYS A 122 15.71 0.73 -23.97
CA LYS A 122 15.87 1.72 -22.91
C LYS A 122 14.77 2.78 -23.02
N GLN A 123 14.00 2.92 -21.96
CA GLN A 123 12.95 3.93 -21.88
C GLN A 123 12.61 4.28 -20.43
N THR A 124 12.17 5.52 -20.23
CA THR A 124 11.56 5.95 -18.97
C THR A 124 10.08 5.64 -19.03
N ILE A 125 9.62 4.82 -18.11
CA ILE A 125 8.24 4.37 -18.03
C ILE A 125 7.64 4.83 -16.71
N THR A 126 6.35 5.16 -16.73
CA THR A 126 5.59 5.42 -15.51
C THR A 126 4.69 4.23 -15.21
N PHE A 127 4.69 3.78 -13.96
CA PHE A 127 3.76 2.77 -13.44
C PHE A 127 3.18 3.25 -12.12
N ASP A 128 2.01 2.71 -11.76
CA ASP A 128 1.27 3.21 -10.59
C ASP A 128 1.32 2.22 -9.43
N ILE A 129 1.54 2.77 -8.23
CA ILE A 129 1.33 2.08 -6.97
C ILE A 129 0.18 2.78 -6.27
N ILE A 130 -0.92 2.05 -6.09
CA ILE A 130 -2.12 2.51 -5.41
C ILE A 130 -2.07 1.99 -3.98
N MET A 131 -2.34 2.89 -3.04
CA MET A 131 -2.37 2.60 -1.61
C MET A 131 -3.74 2.98 -1.05
N THR A 132 -4.34 2.07 -0.30
CA THR A 132 -5.62 2.30 0.39
C THR A 132 -5.53 1.84 1.84
N PRO A 133 -6.23 2.48 2.79
CA PRO A 133 -6.27 1.98 4.16
C PRO A 133 -6.84 0.56 4.20
N LYS A 134 -6.25 -0.30 5.02
CA LYS A 134 -6.67 -1.71 5.13
C LYS A 134 -8.04 -1.84 5.77
N ASN A 135 -8.32 -1.04 6.79
CA ASN A 135 -9.64 -0.95 7.40
C ASN A 135 -10.45 0.16 6.73
N SER A 136 -11.73 -0.09 6.47
CA SER A 136 -12.61 0.85 5.76
C SER A 136 -12.82 2.18 6.50
N TYR A 137 -12.69 2.17 7.83
CA TYR A 137 -12.85 3.35 8.67
C TYR A 137 -11.61 4.24 8.69
N ASP A 138 -10.42 3.65 8.51
CA ASP A 138 -9.15 4.37 8.50
C ASP A 138 -9.06 5.36 7.35
N LYS A 139 -8.24 6.39 7.52
CA LYS A 139 -8.06 7.43 6.51
C LYS A 139 -6.64 7.96 6.47
N PHE A 140 -6.22 8.44 5.31
CA PHE A 140 -4.98 9.20 5.18
C PHE A 140 -5.14 10.63 5.68
N ASP A 141 -4.16 11.13 6.42
CA ASP A 141 -4.01 12.57 6.65
C ASP A 141 -3.34 13.20 5.44
N THR A 142 -4.16 13.69 4.51
CA THR A 142 -3.70 14.28 3.25
C THR A 142 -2.74 15.47 3.44
N SER A 143 -2.76 16.15 4.58
CA SER A 143 -1.89 17.30 4.85
C SER A 143 -0.43 16.91 5.08
N THR A 144 -0.18 15.66 5.46
CA THR A 144 1.18 15.13 5.71
C THR A 144 1.89 14.68 4.44
N PHE A 145 1.16 14.53 3.33
CA PHE A 145 1.72 14.13 2.05
C PHE A 145 2.10 15.36 1.23
N ARG A 146 3.40 15.52 0.96
CA ARG A 146 3.88 16.63 0.12
C ARG A 146 3.62 16.29 -1.35
N LYS A 147 3.07 17.25 -2.09
CA LYS A 147 2.90 17.13 -3.54
C LYS A 147 4.28 17.00 -4.21
N THR A 148 4.51 15.87 -4.87
CA THR A 148 5.69 15.62 -5.71
C THR A 148 5.28 15.37 -7.16
N LEU A 149 6.26 15.27 -8.07
CA LEU A 149 6.00 14.89 -9.46
C LEU A 149 5.41 13.49 -9.60
N TYR A 150 5.61 12.61 -8.62
CA TYR A 150 5.15 11.22 -8.65
C TYR A 150 3.92 10.99 -7.80
N LEU A 151 3.51 11.93 -6.96
CA LEU A 151 2.28 11.83 -6.21
C LEU A 151 1.12 12.33 -7.07
N LYS A 152 0.48 11.39 -7.79
CA LYS A 152 -0.60 11.67 -8.75
C LYS A 152 -1.90 12.05 -8.03
N GLU A 153 -2.19 11.39 -6.92
CA GLU A 153 -3.43 11.59 -6.18
C GLU A 153 -3.23 11.35 -4.69
N VAL A 154 -3.84 12.20 -3.87
CA VAL A 154 -3.97 12.01 -2.41
C VAL A 154 -5.39 12.37 -2.01
N THR A 155 -6.08 11.41 -1.43
CA THR A 155 -7.38 11.60 -0.80
C THR A 155 -7.37 10.90 0.56
N GLU A 156 -8.40 11.10 1.37
CA GLU A 156 -8.54 10.39 2.64
C GLU A 156 -8.60 8.85 2.48
N LYS A 157 -8.93 8.33 1.28
CA LYS A 157 -9.13 6.89 1.07
C LYS A 157 -8.18 6.25 0.07
N LYS A 158 -7.36 7.05 -0.62
CA LYS A 158 -6.50 6.57 -1.69
C LYS A 158 -5.30 7.49 -1.89
N ILE A 159 -4.13 6.88 -2.04
CA ILE A 159 -2.92 7.54 -2.55
C ILE A 159 -2.49 6.83 -3.83
N VAL A 160 -2.07 7.60 -4.83
CA VAL A 160 -1.52 7.05 -6.07
C VAL A 160 -0.14 7.65 -6.32
N TYR A 161 0.88 6.79 -6.30
CA TYR A 161 2.22 7.14 -6.75
C TYR A 161 2.43 6.67 -8.19
N GLY A 162 2.67 7.59 -9.12
CA GLY A 162 3.15 7.29 -10.46
C GLY A 162 4.67 7.34 -10.50
N ILE A 163 5.30 6.19 -10.36
CA ILE A 163 6.76 6.07 -10.29
C ILE A 163 7.33 6.13 -11.70
N GLN A 164 8.23 7.09 -11.95
CA GLN A 164 9.04 7.11 -13.18
C GLN A 164 10.32 6.30 -13.00
N TYR A 165 10.53 5.34 -13.89
CA TYR A 165 11.66 4.42 -13.83
C TYR A 165 12.29 4.27 -15.21
N GLU A 166 13.55 4.68 -15.31
CA GLU A 166 14.38 4.54 -16.50
C GLU A 166 15.16 3.22 -16.43
N ALA A 167 14.90 2.33 -17.38
CA ALA A 167 15.59 1.05 -17.51
C ALA A 167 15.55 0.53 -18.94
N TYR A 168 16.27 -0.56 -19.20
CA TYR A 168 15.92 -1.44 -20.30
C TYR A 168 14.66 -2.23 -19.94
N TRP A 169 13.62 -2.08 -20.75
CA TRP A 169 12.39 -2.83 -20.63
C TRP A 169 12.34 -3.89 -21.73
N ALA A 170 11.84 -5.06 -21.37
CA ALA A 170 11.43 -6.07 -22.33
C ALA A 170 9.89 -6.12 -22.35
N ALA A 171 9.34 -6.20 -23.55
CA ALA A 171 7.96 -6.59 -23.76
C ALA A 171 7.72 -7.99 -23.16
N ASN A 172 6.49 -8.25 -22.74
CA ASN A 172 6.10 -9.56 -22.20
C ASN A 172 6.19 -10.66 -23.25
#